data_AF-A0A0J7KN09-F1
#
_entry.id   AF-A0A0J7KN09-F1
#
_cell.length_a   1.000
_cell.length_b   1.000
_cell.length_c   1.000
_cell.angle_alpha   90.00
_cell.angle_beta   90.00
_cell.angle_gamma   90.00
#
_symmetry.space_group_name_H-M   'P 1'
#
loop_
_entity.id
_entity.type
_entity.pdbx_description
1 polymer ?
#
loop_
_entity_poly.entity_id
_entity_poly.type
_entity_poly.pdbx_seq_one_letter_code
_entity_poly.pdbx_strand_id
1 'polypeptide(L)'
;MDDRWESEVIEFGAINITGFRIVDVTRPHVKDFLAGWHRLDPAISQAGRESISAQAALMYDAVFVLVEAFNKFLRKRTDKNNTRRIGTPSSNQPINGTKALDCYNNRGWVTPWEYGDKISRLLRKVEIEGLTGEIRFNDDGRRQNYTLHVVEMTVNSAMVKVAEWTDEAGFQAIAAKYVRLRPHEVEKNKTYIVTTIMDEPYIIKKMSDTGEVLVGNDSYEGYCKDLADLIAKKLGIS
;
A
#
# COMPACT_ATOMS: atom_id res chain seq x y z
N MET A 1 -5.46 -3.83 1.67
CA MET A 1 -6.16 -2.57 1.33
C MET A 1 -5.26 -1.57 0.61
N ASP A 2 -3.92 -1.71 0.70
CA ASP A 2 -2.94 -0.83 0.05
C ASP A 2 -2.24 -1.46 -1.16
N ASP A 3 -2.71 -2.61 -1.66
CA ASP A 3 -2.10 -3.24 -2.82
C ASP A 3 -2.38 -2.39 -4.05
N ARG A 4 -1.31 -2.05 -4.78
CA ARG A 4 -1.41 -1.35 -6.05
C ARG A 4 -2.26 -2.20 -7.00
N TRP A 5 -3.44 -1.66 -7.29
CA TRP A 5 -4.53 -2.33 -7.96
C TRP A 5 -4.23 -2.44 -9.47
N GLU A 6 -3.31 -3.32 -9.87
CA GLU A 6 -2.93 -3.49 -11.27
C GLU A 6 -3.06 -4.94 -11.73
N SER A 7 -3.78 -5.08 -12.86
CA SER A 7 -4.11 -6.25 -13.69
C SER A 7 -5.40 -7.05 -13.38
N GLU A 8 -5.69 -7.47 -12.15
CA GLU A 8 -6.79 -8.44 -11.94
C GLU A 8 -8.22 -7.85 -11.94
N VAL A 9 -8.37 -6.54 -11.77
CA VAL A 9 -9.72 -5.90 -11.70
C VAL A 9 -10.19 -5.31 -13.02
N ILE A 10 -9.49 -5.62 -14.11
CA ILE A 10 -10.03 -5.39 -15.47
C ILE A 10 -11.29 -6.24 -15.70
N GLU A 11 -11.51 -7.31 -14.93
CA GLU A 11 -12.68 -8.19 -15.09
C GLU A 11 -14.04 -7.53 -14.82
N PHE A 12 -14.09 -6.33 -14.21
CA PHE A 12 -15.34 -5.56 -14.03
C PHE A 12 -15.24 -4.14 -14.61
N GLY A 13 -14.93 -4.06 -15.91
CA GLY A 13 -14.65 -2.83 -16.66
C GLY A 13 -15.82 -1.86 -16.93
N ALA A 14 -16.56 -1.41 -15.91
CA ALA A 14 -17.64 -0.43 -16.09
C ALA A 14 -17.69 0.73 -15.07
N ILE A 15 -16.76 0.82 -14.11
CA ILE A 15 -16.87 1.77 -12.99
C ILE A 15 -15.61 2.63 -12.90
N ASN A 16 -15.80 3.95 -12.72
CA ASN A 16 -14.73 4.86 -12.34
C ASN A 16 -14.48 4.76 -10.84
N ILE A 17 -13.23 4.51 -10.46
CA ILE A 17 -12.83 4.35 -9.06
C ILE A 17 -11.96 5.55 -8.68
N THR A 18 -12.34 6.24 -7.63
CA THR A 18 -11.55 7.32 -7.02
C THR A 18 -11.01 6.88 -5.68
N GLY A 19 -9.76 7.25 -5.38
CA GLY A 19 -9.12 6.93 -4.12
C GLY A 19 -8.09 7.98 -3.70
N PHE A 20 -7.42 7.70 -2.59
CA PHE A 20 -6.37 8.55 -2.05
C PHE A 20 -5.04 7.81 -2.05
N ARG A 21 -3.95 8.56 -2.25
CA ARG A 21 -2.58 8.05 -2.16
C ARG A 21 -1.71 9.04 -1.41
N ILE A 22 -1.01 8.56 -0.38
CA ILE A 22 -0.10 9.38 0.43
C ILE A 22 1.35 9.31 -0.04
N VAL A 23 1.77 8.21 -0.66
CA VAL A 23 3.14 8.02 -1.14
C VAL A 23 3.26 8.57 -2.57
N ASP A 24 4.11 9.56 -2.74
CA ASP A 24 4.41 10.15 -4.04
C ASP A 24 5.62 9.47 -4.70
N VAL A 25 5.34 8.47 -5.54
CA VAL A 25 6.35 7.73 -6.32
C VAL A 25 7.08 8.60 -7.36
N THR A 26 6.66 9.84 -7.58
CA THR A 26 7.35 10.74 -8.52
C THR A 26 8.58 11.40 -7.88
N ARG A 27 8.64 11.49 -6.55
CA ARG A 27 9.75 12.11 -5.81
C ARG A 27 11.04 11.28 -5.93
N PRO A 28 12.21 11.92 -6.14
CA PRO A 28 13.48 11.20 -6.32
C PRO A 28 13.83 10.25 -5.17
N HIS A 29 13.76 10.70 -3.92
CA HIS A 29 14.14 9.86 -2.76
C HIS A 29 13.20 8.66 -2.57
N VAL A 30 11.91 8.81 -2.92
CA VAL A 30 10.95 7.72 -2.88
C VAL A 30 11.26 6.69 -3.97
N LYS A 31 11.67 7.13 -5.17
CA LYS A 31 12.12 6.23 -6.24
C LYS A 31 13.36 5.45 -5.83
N ASP A 32 14.33 6.11 -5.20
CA ASP A 32 15.55 5.46 -4.72
C ASP A 32 15.25 4.42 -3.63
N PHE A 33 14.34 4.77 -2.70
CA PHE A 33 13.84 3.81 -1.71
C PHE A 33 13.17 2.60 -2.37
N LEU A 34 12.27 2.83 -3.34
CA LEU A 34 11.57 1.75 -4.05
C LEU A 34 12.52 0.86 -4.85
N ALA A 35 13.58 1.42 -5.44
CA ALA A 35 14.61 0.64 -6.12
C ALA A 35 15.34 -0.33 -5.18
N GLY A 36 15.56 0.07 -3.93
CA GLY A 36 16.06 -0.83 -2.88
C GLY A 36 15.00 -1.83 -2.42
N TRP A 37 13.76 -1.36 -2.23
CA TRP A 37 12.62 -2.18 -1.81
C TRP A 37 12.36 -3.35 -2.77
N HIS A 38 12.43 -3.13 -4.08
CA HIS A 38 12.21 -4.17 -5.10
C HIS A 38 13.27 -5.27 -5.14
N ARG A 39 14.45 -5.04 -4.55
CA ARG A 39 15.53 -6.05 -4.49
C ARG A 39 15.33 -7.05 -3.36
N LEU A 40 14.38 -6.78 -2.46
CA LEU A 40 14.08 -7.66 -1.34
C LEU A 40 13.25 -8.84 -1.84
N ASP A 41 13.47 -10.02 -1.26
CA ASP A 41 12.74 -11.23 -1.63
C ASP A 41 11.30 -11.19 -1.06
N PRO A 42 10.26 -11.19 -1.92
CA PRO A 42 8.86 -11.22 -1.48
C PRO A 42 8.45 -12.52 -0.78
N ALA A 43 9.23 -13.61 -0.94
CA ALA A 43 8.96 -14.87 -0.26
C ALA A 43 9.39 -14.81 1.23
N ILE A 44 10.33 -13.94 1.57
CA ILE A 44 10.90 -13.81 2.92
C ILE A 44 10.22 -12.68 3.71
N SER A 45 9.64 -11.69 3.01
CA SER A 45 8.99 -10.55 3.63
C SER A 45 7.88 -10.01 2.75
N GLN A 46 6.94 -9.23 3.29
CA GLN A 46 6.01 -8.46 2.45
C GLN A 46 6.68 -7.31 1.67
N ALA A 47 8.01 -7.20 1.75
CA ALA A 47 8.81 -6.31 0.92
C ALA A 47 9.11 -6.93 -0.45
N GLY A 48 9.72 -6.19 -1.38
CA GLY A 48 10.00 -6.72 -2.73
C GLY A 48 8.86 -6.57 -3.74
N ARG A 49 7.68 -6.11 -3.31
CA ARG A 49 6.55 -5.81 -4.21
C ARG A 49 6.81 -4.53 -5.02
N GLU A 50 6.08 -4.34 -6.12
CA GLU A 50 6.14 -3.13 -6.96
C GLU A 50 5.75 -1.82 -6.25
N SER A 51 5.17 -1.90 -5.05
CA SER A 51 4.83 -0.73 -4.26
C SER A 51 4.98 -1.03 -2.77
N ILE A 52 4.97 0.03 -1.97
CA ILE A 52 4.91 -0.02 -0.51
C ILE A 52 3.51 0.41 -0.05
N SER A 53 2.98 -0.27 0.96
CA SER A 53 1.71 0.09 1.57
C SER A 53 1.80 1.43 2.31
N ALA A 54 0.68 2.14 2.46
CA ALA A 54 0.65 3.39 3.21
C ALA A 54 1.04 3.15 4.68
N GLN A 55 0.59 2.03 5.25
CA GLN A 55 0.96 1.62 6.61
C GLN A 55 2.46 1.37 6.77
N ALA A 56 3.10 0.67 5.81
CA ALA A 56 4.53 0.42 5.86
C ALA A 56 5.35 1.68 5.64
N ALA A 57 4.92 2.58 4.74
CA ALA A 57 5.56 3.87 4.53
C ALA A 57 5.49 4.74 5.79
N LEU A 58 4.35 4.79 6.48
CA LEU A 58 4.20 5.49 7.77
C LEU A 58 5.09 4.87 8.86
N MET A 59 5.23 3.55 8.90
CA MET A 59 6.11 2.87 9.85
C MET A 59 7.59 3.19 9.59
N TYR A 60 7.99 3.18 8.32
CA TYR A 60 9.34 3.57 7.91
C TYR A 60 9.65 5.00 8.37
N ASP A 61 8.75 5.94 8.07
CA ASP A 61 8.87 7.34 8.46
C ASP A 61 8.89 7.52 9.99
N ALA A 62 8.11 6.74 10.74
CA ALA A 62 8.06 6.80 12.20
C ALA A 62 9.41 6.48 12.84
N VAL A 63 10.20 5.57 12.26
CA VAL A 63 11.56 5.28 12.75
C VAL A 63 12.46 6.51 12.64
N PHE A 64 12.39 7.24 11.52
CA PHE A 64 13.17 8.48 11.36
C PHE A 64 12.72 9.58 12.32
N VAL A 65 11.41 9.68 12.60
CA VAL A 65 10.90 10.60 13.63
C VAL A 65 11.50 10.29 15.00
N LEU A 66 11.54 9.01 15.39
CA LEU A 66 12.15 8.59 16.66
C LEU A 66 13.64 8.92 16.69
N VAL A 67 14.38 8.58 15.63
CA VAL A 67 15.82 8.85 15.52
C VAL A 67 16.11 10.34 15.66
N GLU A 68 15.36 11.18 14.94
CA GLU A 68 15.55 12.63 14.98
C GLU A 68 15.25 13.20 16.38
N ALA A 69 14.16 12.76 17.01
CA ALA A 69 13.82 13.18 18.37
C ALA A 69 14.88 12.78 19.41
N PHE A 70 15.40 11.55 19.34
CA PHE A 70 16.45 11.08 20.24
C PHE A 70 17.78 11.79 19.98
N ASN A 71 18.14 12.06 18.72
CA ASN A 71 19.33 12.85 18.40
C ASN A 71 19.24 14.26 19.00
N LYS A 72 18.09 14.93 18.88
CA LYS A 72 17.84 16.23 19.54
C LYS A 72 17.93 16.14 21.06
N PHE A 73 17.39 15.07 21.66
CA PHE A 73 17.46 14.84 23.11
C PHE A 73 18.90 14.66 23.60
N LEU A 74 19.69 13.82 22.92
CA LEU A 74 21.07 13.52 23.26
C LEU A 74 21.98 14.74 23.10
N ARG A 75 21.86 15.50 22.00
CA ARG A 75 22.65 16.73 21.79
C ARG A 75 22.42 17.75 22.92
N LYS A 76 21.16 17.99 23.28
CA LYS A 76 20.80 18.91 24.37
C LYS A 76 21.32 18.46 25.75
N ARG A 77 21.59 17.16 25.93
CA ARG A 77 22.20 16.62 27.14
C ARG A 77 23.71 16.81 27.14
N THR A 78 24.37 16.59 26.00
CA THR A 78 25.81 16.82 25.84
C THR A 78 26.19 18.28 26.06
N ASP A 79 25.37 19.23 25.60
CA ASP A 79 25.57 20.66 25.85
C ASP A 79 25.39 21.03 27.33
N LYS A 80 24.69 20.19 28.10
CA LYS A 80 24.48 20.33 29.54
C LYS A 80 25.37 19.37 30.32
N ASN A 81 26.66 19.35 30.03
CA ASN A 81 27.69 18.84 30.94
C ASN A 81 27.66 19.63 32.27
N ASN A 82 26.63 19.37 33.08
CA ASN A 82 26.58 19.71 34.49
C ASN A 82 26.81 18.40 35.26
N THR A 83 28.00 18.34 35.82
CA THR A 83 28.59 17.38 36.74
C THR A 83 27.86 17.31 38.09
N ARG A 84 26.52 17.22 38.13
CA ARG A 84 25.78 16.87 39.35
C ARG A 84 25.36 15.40 39.39
N ARG A 85 26.38 14.62 39.71
CA ARG A 85 26.43 13.44 40.59
C ARG A 85 25.13 13.00 41.30
N ILE A 86 24.99 11.66 41.31
CA ILE A 86 24.78 10.78 42.47
C ILE A 86 23.43 10.92 43.21
N GLY A 87 22.52 9.99 42.91
CA GLY A 87 21.59 9.47 43.91
C GLY A 87 22.27 8.32 44.65
N THR A 88 22.31 8.40 45.98
CA THR A 88 22.70 7.35 46.92
C THR A 88 22.18 5.95 46.52
N PRO A 89 23.01 4.90 46.62
CA PRO A 89 22.58 3.53 46.32
C PRO A 89 21.62 3.06 47.43
N SER A 90 20.32 3.19 47.18
CA SER A 90 19.33 2.36 47.87
C SER A 90 19.39 0.97 47.24
N SER A 91 19.38 -0.07 48.08
CA SER A 91 19.70 -1.47 47.79
C SER A 91 18.88 -2.18 46.70
N ASN A 92 17.98 -1.47 46.00
CA ASN A 92 17.13 -1.99 44.93
C ASN A 92 17.29 -1.24 43.59
N GLN A 93 18.35 -0.44 43.39
CA GLN A 93 18.57 0.21 42.10
C GLN A 93 19.32 -0.69 41.11
N PRO A 94 18.83 -0.85 39.87
CA PRO A 94 19.62 -1.46 38.79
C PRO A 94 20.88 -0.64 38.54
N ILE A 95 21.95 -1.32 38.11
CA ILE A 95 23.32 -0.80 37.87
C ILE A 95 23.36 0.44 36.94
N ASN A 96 22.28 0.72 36.20
CA ASN A 96 22.17 1.85 35.26
C ASN A 96 21.49 3.12 35.82
N GLY A 97 21.14 3.18 37.11
CA GLY A 97 20.60 4.41 37.74
C GLY A 97 19.22 4.85 37.25
N THR A 98 18.57 4.08 36.38
CA THR A 98 17.19 4.29 35.96
C THR A 98 16.23 3.65 36.96
N LYS A 99 15.30 4.44 37.49
CA LYS A 99 14.18 3.93 38.28
C LYS A 99 13.35 2.97 37.40
N ALA A 100 13.08 1.77 37.90
CA ALA A 100 12.18 0.84 37.22
C ALA A 100 10.78 1.46 37.10
N LEU A 101 10.18 1.36 35.92
CA LEU A 101 8.80 1.79 35.69
C LEU A 101 7.88 0.63 36.08
N ASP A 102 7.00 0.85 37.05
CA ASP A 102 5.99 -0.11 37.45
C ASP A 102 4.61 0.38 37.00
N CYS A 103 3.99 -0.38 36.10
CA CYS A 103 2.65 -0.12 35.61
C CYS A 103 1.55 -0.73 36.50
N TYR A 104 1.91 -1.68 37.38
CA TYR A 104 0.97 -2.38 38.27
C TYR A 104 0.92 -1.69 39.64
N ASN A 105 0.39 -0.47 39.68
CA ASN A 105 0.25 0.25 40.93
C ASN A 105 -1.14 0.07 41.56
N ASN A 106 -1.24 -0.81 42.57
CA ASN A 106 -2.46 -0.99 43.38
C ASN A 106 -2.88 0.25 44.19
N ARG A 107 -2.07 1.32 44.21
CA ARG A 107 -2.36 2.59 44.91
C ARG A 107 -2.85 3.71 43.97
N GLY A 108 -3.24 3.37 42.74
CA GLY A 108 -4.01 4.24 41.83
C GLY A 108 -3.21 5.27 41.01
N TRP A 109 -2.09 5.79 41.52
CA TRP A 109 -1.31 6.82 40.80
C TRP A 109 0.07 6.34 40.34
N VAL A 110 0.25 6.17 39.03
CA VAL A 110 1.56 5.88 38.42
C VAL A 110 2.44 7.12 38.45
N THR A 111 3.70 6.99 38.90
CA THR A 111 4.67 8.10 38.85
C THR A 111 5.23 8.22 37.43
N PRO A 112 5.01 9.35 36.71
CA PRO A 112 5.51 9.50 35.35
C PRO A 112 7.04 9.52 35.29
N TRP A 113 7.59 9.00 34.19
CA TRP A 113 9.02 9.03 33.96
C TRP A 113 9.53 10.47 33.76
N GLU A 114 10.62 10.84 34.43
CA GLU A 114 11.17 12.20 34.49
C GLU A 114 11.58 12.82 33.12
N TYR A 115 11.79 11.97 32.11
CA TYR A 115 12.14 12.39 30.75
C TYR A 115 10.98 12.21 29.75
N GLY A 116 9.88 11.57 30.14
CA GLY A 116 8.78 11.23 29.23
C GLY A 116 8.19 12.46 28.53
N ASP A 117 7.84 13.49 29.30
CA ASP A 117 7.29 14.73 28.75
C ASP A 117 8.33 15.50 27.89
N LYS A 118 9.62 15.47 28.25
CA LYS A 118 10.68 16.10 27.43
C LYS A 118 10.81 15.41 26.06
N ILE A 119 10.79 14.08 26.03
CA ILE A 119 10.87 13.29 24.79
C ILE A 119 9.59 13.48 23.96
N SER A 120 8.43 13.45 24.60
CA SER A 120 7.13 13.71 23.94
C SER A 120 7.10 15.07 23.23
N ARG A 121 7.60 16.13 23.88
CA ARG A 121 7.73 17.45 23.24
C ARG A 121 8.74 17.49 22.09
N LEU A 122 9.82 16.70 22.17
CA LEU A 122 10.80 16.64 21.07
C LEU A 122 10.23 15.91 19.87
N LEU A 123 9.47 14.83 20.08
CA LEU A 123 8.74 14.12 19.01
C LEU A 123 7.78 15.06 18.27
N ARG A 124 7.01 15.88 19.00
CA ARG A 124 6.10 16.86 18.38
C ARG A 124 6.81 17.98 17.62
N LYS A 125 8.10 18.21 17.89
CA LYS A 125 8.95 19.22 17.21
C LYS A 125 9.83 18.63 16.12
N VAL A 126 9.59 17.38 15.72
CA VAL A 126 10.24 16.80 14.55
C VAL A 126 9.62 17.40 13.31
N GLU A 127 10.48 17.87 12.41
CA GLU A 127 10.16 18.35 11.08
C GLU A 127 11.17 17.71 10.14
N ILE A 128 10.72 16.75 9.33
CA ILE A 128 11.55 15.99 8.38
C ILE A 128 10.74 15.70 7.12
N GLU A 129 11.41 15.34 6.03
CA GLU A 129 10.78 14.78 4.83
C GLU A 129 11.00 13.27 4.78
N GLY A 130 9.90 12.52 4.65
CA GLY A 130 9.90 11.06 4.54
C GLY A 130 9.27 10.54 3.25
N LEU A 131 8.94 9.26 3.22
CA LEU A 131 8.23 8.63 2.10
C LEU A 131 6.80 9.17 1.93
N THR A 132 6.18 9.57 3.04
CA THR A 132 4.83 10.13 3.05
C THR A 132 4.80 11.66 2.92
N GLY A 133 5.90 12.28 2.52
CA GLY A 133 6.02 13.74 2.35
C GLY A 133 6.55 14.47 3.58
N GLU A 134 6.16 15.73 3.78
CA GLU A 134 6.56 16.52 4.96
C GLU A 134 5.90 15.95 6.22
N ILE A 135 6.71 15.70 7.25
CA ILE A 135 6.27 15.16 8.53
C ILE A 135 6.44 16.25 9.58
N ARG A 136 5.31 16.79 10.02
CA ARG A 136 5.21 17.77 11.10
C ARG A 136 4.02 17.42 11.98
N PHE A 137 4.11 17.72 13.27
CA PHE A 137 3.04 17.50 14.22
C PHE A 137 2.59 18.81 14.86
N ASN A 138 1.32 18.88 15.24
CA ASN A 138 0.80 19.94 16.09
C ASN A 138 1.05 19.63 17.59
N ASP A 139 0.61 20.52 18.48
CA ASP A 139 0.80 20.37 19.93
C ASP A 139 0.09 19.14 20.54
N ASP A 140 -0.94 18.62 19.86
CA ASP A 140 -1.64 17.39 20.23
C ASP A 140 -0.97 16.11 19.66
N GLY A 141 0.08 16.26 18.85
CA GLY A 141 0.76 15.14 18.18
C GLY A 141 0.03 14.64 16.92
N ARG A 142 -0.94 15.38 16.40
CA ARG A 142 -1.56 15.09 15.10
C ARG A 142 -0.67 15.60 13.98
N ARG A 143 -0.59 14.85 12.88
CA ARG A 143 0.13 15.30 11.69
C ARG A 143 -0.56 16.52 11.09
N GLN A 144 0.22 17.50 10.66
CA GLN A 144 -0.25 18.74 10.02
C GLN A 144 0.59 19.04 8.78
N ASN A 145 0.04 19.86 7.89
CA ASN A 145 0.66 20.24 6.61
C ASN A 145 1.05 19.01 5.77
N TYR A 146 0.10 18.08 5.61
CA TYR A 146 0.31 16.86 4.83
C TYR A 146 -0.50 16.89 3.53
N THR A 147 0.05 16.25 2.50
CA THR A 147 -0.56 16.21 1.17
C THR A 147 -1.03 14.80 0.86
N LEU A 148 -2.27 14.68 0.39
CA LEU A 148 -2.83 13.46 -0.20
C LEU A 148 -3.06 13.69 -1.68
N HIS A 149 -2.68 12.73 -2.50
CA HIS A 149 -3.07 12.71 -3.91
C HIS A 149 -4.46 12.08 -4.04
N VAL A 150 -5.36 12.75 -4.73
CA VAL A 150 -6.60 12.13 -5.20
C VAL A 150 -6.30 11.51 -6.55
N VAL A 151 -6.56 10.21 -6.65
CA VAL A 151 -6.28 9.42 -7.84
C VAL A 151 -7.58 8.86 -8.39
N GLU A 152 -7.68 8.81 -9.70
CA GLU A 152 -8.79 8.22 -10.43
C GLU A 152 -8.27 7.10 -11.33
N MET A 153 -9.01 6.00 -11.37
CA MET A 153 -8.82 4.90 -12.30
C MET A 153 -10.10 4.74 -13.11
N THR A 154 -9.96 4.73 -14.43
CA THR A 154 -11.07 4.51 -15.37
C THR A 154 -10.78 3.26 -16.20
N VAL A 155 -11.81 2.68 -16.81
CA VAL A 155 -11.73 1.39 -17.54
C VAL A 155 -10.58 1.32 -18.55
N ASN A 156 -10.28 2.43 -19.21
CA ASN A 156 -9.28 2.50 -20.27
C ASN A 156 -8.06 3.34 -19.89
N SER A 157 -7.86 3.68 -18.61
CA SER A 157 -6.77 4.54 -18.19
C SER A 157 -6.02 3.98 -17.00
N ALA A 158 -4.70 4.17 -17.00
CA ALA A 158 -3.89 3.96 -15.81
C ALA A 158 -4.39 4.85 -14.66
N MET A 159 -4.06 4.49 -13.43
CA MET A 159 -4.34 5.35 -12.29
C MET A 159 -3.65 6.72 -12.47
N VAL A 160 -4.43 7.80 -12.50
CA VAL A 160 -3.92 9.16 -12.70
C VAL A 160 -4.27 10.04 -11.50
N LYS A 161 -3.34 10.92 -11.13
CA LYS A 161 -3.59 11.98 -10.13
C LYS A 161 -4.50 13.03 -10.74
N VAL A 162 -5.64 13.27 -10.10
CA VAL A 162 -6.67 14.24 -10.55
C VAL A 162 -6.78 15.45 -9.64
N ALA A 163 -6.29 15.35 -8.40
CA ALA A 163 -6.22 16.48 -7.47
C ALA A 163 -5.15 16.27 -6.41
N GLU A 164 -4.83 17.35 -5.69
CA GLU A 164 -4.18 17.31 -4.39
C GLU A 164 -5.19 17.69 -3.31
N TRP A 165 -5.06 17.08 -2.15
CA TRP A 165 -5.78 17.48 -0.95
C TRP A 165 -4.77 17.79 0.15
N THR A 166 -4.93 18.92 0.81
CA THR A 166 -4.17 19.28 2.01
C THR A 166 -5.11 19.61 3.16
N ASP A 167 -4.61 19.51 4.39
CA ASP A 167 -5.36 19.89 5.58
C ASP A 167 -5.65 21.40 5.65
N GLU A 168 -4.84 22.23 4.99
CA GLU A 168 -5.01 23.69 4.95
C GLU A 168 -5.91 24.16 3.80
N ALA A 169 -5.75 23.61 2.59
CA ALA A 169 -6.40 24.11 1.38
C ALA A 169 -7.56 23.23 0.89
N GLY A 170 -7.76 22.05 1.48
CA GLY A 170 -8.77 21.11 1.04
C GLY A 170 -8.47 20.56 -0.36
N PHE A 171 -9.52 20.26 -1.13
CA PHE A 171 -9.42 19.65 -2.45
C PHE A 171 -9.05 20.67 -3.54
N GLN A 172 -7.96 20.42 -4.25
CA GLN A 172 -7.42 21.24 -5.33
C GLN A 172 -7.28 20.42 -6.60
N ALA A 173 -8.24 20.57 -7.51
CA ALA A 173 -8.23 19.88 -8.80
C ALA A 173 -7.01 20.27 -9.64
N ILE A 174 -6.44 19.29 -10.35
CA ILE A 174 -5.35 19.51 -11.30
C ILE A 174 -5.76 19.03 -12.69
N ALA A 175 -5.12 19.57 -13.73
CA ALA A 175 -5.32 19.11 -15.10
C ALA A 175 -4.73 17.70 -15.27
N ALA A 176 -5.57 16.67 -15.07
CA ALA A 176 -5.18 15.28 -15.17
C ALA A 176 -4.79 14.90 -16.60
N LYS A 177 -3.66 14.21 -16.75
CA LYS A 177 -3.20 13.66 -18.02
C LYS A 177 -3.54 12.17 -18.08
N TYR A 178 -4.71 11.86 -18.61
CA TYR A 178 -5.15 10.48 -18.78
C TYR A 178 -4.27 9.75 -19.80
N VAL A 179 -3.62 8.68 -19.34
CA VAL A 179 -2.87 7.77 -20.21
C VAL A 179 -3.81 6.63 -20.57
N ARG A 180 -4.15 6.51 -21.86
CA ARG A 180 -4.94 5.37 -22.34
C ARG A 180 -4.08 4.11 -22.26
N LEU A 181 -4.57 3.11 -21.55
CA LEU A 181 -3.98 1.78 -21.62
C LEU A 181 -4.26 1.20 -23.00
N ARG A 182 -3.27 0.51 -23.57
CA ARG A 182 -3.53 -0.29 -24.78
C ARG A 182 -4.63 -1.31 -24.42
N PRO A 183 -5.65 -1.52 -25.28
CA PRO A 183 -6.56 -2.63 -25.09
C PRO A 183 -5.71 -3.88 -24.84
N HIS A 184 -6.05 -4.68 -23.82
CA HIS A 184 -5.43 -5.99 -23.70
C HIS A 184 -5.72 -6.73 -24.99
N GLU A 185 -4.69 -6.95 -25.80
CA GLU A 185 -4.80 -7.77 -26.98
C GLU A 185 -5.17 -9.16 -26.49
N VAL A 186 -6.21 -9.75 -27.08
CA VAL A 186 -6.62 -11.10 -26.74
C VAL A 186 -5.42 -12.03 -26.97
N GLU A 187 -5.00 -12.74 -25.92
CA GLU A 187 -3.84 -13.63 -25.97
C GLU A 187 -4.12 -14.82 -26.89
N LYS A 188 -3.56 -14.79 -28.09
CA LYS A 188 -3.78 -15.83 -29.11
C LYS A 188 -3.23 -17.20 -28.72
N ASN A 189 -2.26 -17.26 -27.81
CA ASN A 189 -1.60 -18.49 -27.37
C ASN A 189 -2.16 -19.04 -26.05
N LYS A 190 -3.35 -18.57 -25.64
CA LYS A 190 -4.03 -19.03 -24.44
C LYS A 190 -5.27 -19.81 -24.84
N THR A 191 -5.45 -20.99 -24.27
CA THR A 191 -6.70 -21.75 -24.38
C THR A 191 -7.72 -21.17 -23.42
N TYR A 192 -8.85 -20.71 -23.94
CA TYR A 192 -9.92 -20.12 -23.12
C TYR A 192 -10.92 -21.20 -22.72
N ILE A 193 -11.25 -21.27 -21.43
CA ILE A 193 -12.22 -22.23 -20.90
C ILE A 193 -13.61 -21.62 -21.01
N VAL A 194 -14.48 -22.25 -21.80
CA VAL A 194 -15.88 -21.84 -21.96
C VAL A 194 -16.76 -22.75 -21.10
N THR A 195 -17.45 -22.18 -20.12
CA THR A 195 -18.44 -22.90 -19.30
C THR A 195 -19.83 -22.73 -19.89
N THR A 196 -20.55 -23.84 -20.06
CA THR A 196 -21.92 -23.85 -20.58
C THR A 196 -22.74 -24.97 -19.95
N ILE A 197 -24.04 -24.99 -20.20
CA ILE A 197 -24.98 -26.03 -19.80
C ILE A 197 -25.51 -26.76 -21.05
N MET A 198 -25.81 -28.05 -20.92
CA MET A 198 -26.48 -28.84 -21.96
C MET A 198 -27.95 -28.46 -22.01
N ASP A 199 -28.38 -27.81 -23.09
CA ASP A 199 -29.77 -27.38 -23.28
C ASP A 199 -30.07 -27.28 -24.78
N GLU A 200 -31.11 -27.98 -25.24
CA GLU A 200 -31.49 -27.97 -26.65
C GLU A 200 -32.32 -26.70 -26.98
N PRO A 201 -32.01 -25.95 -28.06
CA PRO A 201 -31.06 -26.23 -29.15
C PRO A 201 -29.70 -25.50 -29.01
N TYR A 202 -29.35 -25.04 -27.81
CA TYR A 202 -28.19 -24.18 -27.55
C TYR A 202 -26.87 -24.95 -27.49
N ILE A 203 -26.82 -26.05 -26.72
CA ILE A 203 -25.69 -26.99 -26.65
C ILE A 203 -26.24 -28.40 -26.55
N ILE A 204 -25.87 -29.23 -27.52
CA ILE A 204 -26.33 -30.59 -27.72
C ILE A 204 -25.10 -31.49 -27.80
N LYS A 205 -25.18 -32.69 -27.21
CA LYS A 205 -24.09 -33.67 -27.30
C LYS A 205 -24.29 -34.44 -28.59
N LYS A 206 -23.33 -34.37 -29.50
CA LYS A 206 -23.40 -35.11 -30.77
C LYS A 206 -23.52 -36.61 -30.50
N MET A 207 -24.47 -37.24 -31.16
CA MET A 207 -24.52 -38.70 -31.30
C MET A 207 -23.81 -39.05 -32.61
N SER A 208 -22.76 -39.88 -32.56
CA SER A 208 -22.07 -40.27 -33.79
C SER A 208 -22.80 -41.42 -34.47
N ASP A 209 -23.40 -41.15 -35.64
CA ASP A 209 -24.08 -42.16 -36.45
C ASP A 209 -23.10 -43.10 -37.18
N THR A 210 -21.82 -42.72 -37.25
CA THR A 210 -20.75 -43.39 -37.99
C THR A 210 -19.81 -44.24 -37.13
N GLY A 211 -20.01 -44.27 -35.80
CA GLY A 211 -19.10 -44.95 -34.86
C GLY A 211 -17.77 -44.23 -34.62
N GLU A 212 -17.62 -42.99 -35.10
CA GLU A 212 -16.46 -42.15 -34.81
C GLU A 212 -16.48 -41.67 -33.35
N VAL A 213 -15.32 -41.71 -32.69
CA VAL A 213 -15.14 -41.20 -31.34
C VAL A 213 -14.82 -39.71 -31.44
N LEU A 214 -15.82 -38.86 -31.19
CA LEU A 214 -15.63 -37.41 -31.10
C LEU A 214 -14.94 -37.07 -29.77
N VAL A 215 -13.87 -36.27 -29.82
CA VAL A 215 -13.07 -35.90 -28.65
C VAL A 215 -13.08 -34.38 -28.46
N GLY A 216 -13.20 -33.92 -27.21
CA GLY A 216 -13.10 -32.50 -26.87
C GLY A 216 -14.30 -31.69 -27.36
N ASN A 217 -14.02 -30.53 -27.98
CA ASN A 217 -15.06 -29.59 -28.43
C ASN A 217 -15.93 -30.14 -29.56
N ASP A 218 -15.41 -31.10 -30.34
CA ASP A 218 -16.13 -31.72 -31.45
C ASP A 218 -17.28 -32.62 -31.00
N SER A 219 -17.34 -32.98 -29.71
CA SER A 219 -18.43 -33.75 -29.11
C SER A 219 -19.73 -32.94 -28.92
N TYR A 220 -19.72 -31.64 -29.23
CA TYR A 220 -20.85 -30.74 -29.03
C TYR A 220 -21.30 -30.05 -30.32
N GLU A 221 -22.58 -29.72 -30.39
CA GLU A 221 -23.20 -28.90 -31.45
C GLU A 221 -24.29 -28.00 -30.87
N GLY A 222 -24.83 -27.10 -31.69
CA GLY A 222 -25.90 -26.18 -31.29
C GLY A 222 -25.49 -24.72 -31.41
N TYR A 223 -26.46 -23.83 -31.19
CA TYR A 223 -26.31 -22.40 -31.42
C TYR A 223 -25.13 -21.77 -30.66
N CYS A 224 -24.97 -22.10 -29.38
CA CYS A 224 -23.91 -21.53 -28.54
C CYS A 224 -22.52 -22.05 -28.92
N LYS A 225 -22.44 -23.29 -29.44
CA LYS A 225 -21.20 -23.85 -29.97
C LYS A 225 -20.76 -23.10 -31.23
N ASP A 226 -21.68 -22.92 -32.18
CA ASP A 226 -21.37 -22.19 -33.43
C ASP A 226 -21.00 -20.72 -33.16
N LEU A 227 -21.66 -20.08 -32.19
CA LEU A 227 -21.31 -18.75 -31.74
C LEU A 227 -19.90 -18.69 -31.12
N ALA A 228 -19.54 -19.67 -30.28
CA ALA A 228 -18.20 -19.76 -29.69
C ALA A 228 -17.12 -19.90 -30.76
N ASP A 229 -17.33 -20.76 -31.76
CA ASP A 229 -16.41 -20.93 -32.90
C ASP A 229 -16.25 -19.63 -33.71
N LEU A 230 -17.33 -18.89 -33.93
CA LEU A 230 -17.29 -17.61 -34.63
C LEU A 230 -16.53 -16.53 -33.84
N ILE A 231 -16.72 -16.49 -32.52
CA ILE A 231 -15.97 -15.59 -31.63
C ILE A 231 -14.49 -15.96 -31.65
N ALA A 232 -14.17 -17.24 -31.49
CA ALA A 232 -12.80 -17.76 -31.50
C ALA A 232 -12.08 -17.42 -32.81
N LYS A 233 -12.75 -17.64 -33.95
CA LYS A 233 -12.24 -17.28 -35.28
C LYS A 233 -12.03 -15.77 -35.46
N LYS A 234 -12.98 -14.95 -34.98
CA LYS A 234 -12.89 -13.49 -35.10
C LYS A 234 -11.76 -12.91 -34.26
N LEU A 235 -11.50 -13.48 -33.09
CA LEU A 235 -10.45 -13.06 -32.17
C LEU A 235 -9.09 -13.75 -32.43
N GLY A 236 -9.08 -14.84 -33.21
CA GLY A 236 -7.89 -15.63 -33.50
C GLY A 236 -7.37 -16.39 -32.28
N ILE A 237 -8.29 -16.93 -31.47
CA ILE A 237 -8.01 -17.72 -30.26
C ILE A 237 -8.48 -19.17 -30.42
N SER A 238 -7.97 -20.05 -29.55
CA SER A 238 -8.33 -21.48 -29.46
C SER A 238 -9.22 -21.77 -28.26
#